data_AF-A0A2M8CYW2-F1
#
_entry.id   AF-A0A2M8CYW2-F1
#
_cell.length_a   1.000
_cell.length_b   1.000
_cell.length_c   1.000
_cell.angle_alpha   90.00
_cell.angle_beta   90.00
_cell.angle_gamma   90.00
#
_symmetry.space_group_name_H-M   'P 1'
#
loop_
_entity.id
_entity.type
_entity.pdbx_description
1 polymer ?
#
loop_
_entity_poly.entity_id
_entity_poly.type
_entity_poly.pdbx_seq_one_letter_code
_entity_poly.pdbx_strand_id
1 'polypeptide(L)'
;MDEKIRLQARELLLRSRIYRFVALCFAAIGLVIFIILYFRVIDGDIMQALRKPSFIVITIVPFLPAFILSRMSIRAGNKLMKLLENIQQNEK
;
A
#
# COMPACT_ATOMS: atom_id res chain seq x y z
N MET A 1 22.76 21.99 -8.76
CA MET A 1 21.92 20.79 -8.55
C MET A 1 22.16 19.81 -9.69
N ASP A 2 22.86 18.72 -9.41
CA ASP A 2 23.27 17.71 -10.39
C ASP A 2 22.05 17.10 -11.12
N GLU A 3 22.09 17.03 -12.45
CA GLU A 3 20.97 16.56 -13.29
C GLU A 3 20.55 15.13 -12.91
N LYS A 4 21.52 14.30 -12.50
CA LYS A 4 21.28 12.94 -12.01
C LYS A 4 20.41 12.90 -10.76
N ILE A 5 20.58 13.86 -9.85
CA ILE A 5 19.81 13.95 -8.60
C ILE A 5 18.36 14.33 -8.89
N ARG A 6 18.13 15.26 -9.84
CA ARG A 6 16.78 15.63 -10.27
C ARG A 6 16.02 14.46 -10.89
N LEU A 7 16.69 13.67 -11.73
CA LEU A 7 16.12 12.49 -12.36
C LEU A 7 15.78 11.41 -11.32
N GLN A 8 16.68 11.11 -10.39
CA GLN A 8 16.42 10.15 -9.30
C GLN A 8 15.28 10.60 -8.38
N ALA A 9 15.22 11.89 -8.04
CA ALA A 9 14.14 12.43 -7.21
C ALA A 9 12.77 12.30 -7.90
N ARG A 10 12.70 12.61 -9.20
CA ARG A 10 11.48 12.43 -10.01
C ARG A 10 11.07 10.96 -10.09
N GLU A 11 12.01 10.06 -10.32
CA GLU A 11 11.74 8.62 -10.40
C GLU A 11 11.19 8.08 -9.06
N LEU A 12 11.81 8.45 -7.94
CA LEU A 12 11.35 8.07 -6.60
C LEU A 12 9.95 8.60 -6.28
N LEU A 13 9.65 9.84 -6.66
CA LEU A 13 8.32 10.43 -6.51
C LEU A 13 7.26 9.71 -7.35
N LEU A 14 7.58 9.43 -8.61
CA LEU A 14 6.65 8.75 -9.53
C LEU A 14 6.36 7.33 -9.04
N ARG A 15 7.41 6.60 -8.66
CA ARG A 15 7.33 5.24 -8.12
C ARG A 15 6.54 5.18 -6.82
N SER A 16 6.76 6.12 -5.91
CA SER A 16 5.99 6.29 -4.67
C SER A 16 4.49 6.45 -4.93
N ARG A 17 4.14 7.28 -5.93
CA ARG A 17 2.76 7.60 -6.28
C ARG A 17 2.06 6.42 -6.96
N ILE A 18 2.74 5.74 -7.87
CA ILE A 18 2.24 4.51 -8.50
C ILE A 18 1.97 3.43 -7.45
N TYR A 19 2.92 3.18 -6.54
CA TYR A 19 2.71 2.20 -5.46
C TYR A 19 1.52 2.54 -4.56
N ARG A 20 1.32 3.82 -4.23
CA ARG A 20 0.12 4.27 -3.50
C ARG A 20 -1.16 4.02 -4.27
N PHE A 21 -1.18 4.34 -5.56
CA PHE A 21 -2.36 4.15 -6.39
C PHE A 21 -2.73 2.67 -6.53
N VAL A 22 -1.75 1.82 -6.84
CA VAL A 22 -1.95 0.38 -6.95
C VAL A 22 -2.37 -0.23 -5.60
N ALA A 23 -1.78 0.21 -4.48
CA ALA A 23 -2.23 -0.21 -3.15
C ALA A 23 -3.70 0.15 -2.90
N LEU A 24 -4.12 1.34 -3.34
CA LEU A 24 -5.50 1.79 -3.21
C LEU A 24 -6.46 0.94 -4.07
N CYS A 25 -6.06 0.57 -5.28
CA CYS A 25 -6.83 -0.36 -6.11
C CYS A 25 -7.02 -1.73 -5.44
N PHE A 26 -5.95 -2.31 -4.89
CA PHE A 26 -6.05 -3.59 -4.16
C PHE A 26 -6.90 -3.47 -2.89
N ALA A 27 -6.79 -2.35 -2.15
CA ALA A 27 -7.63 -2.11 -0.99
C ALA A 27 -9.12 -1.99 -1.38
N ALA A 28 -9.43 -1.32 -2.48
CA ALA A 28 -10.79 -1.21 -3.00
C ALA A 28 -11.34 -2.59 -3.41
N ILE A 29 -10.54 -3.39 -4.12
CA ILE A 29 -10.91 -4.76 -4.50
C ILE A 29 -11.16 -5.62 -3.26
N GLY A 30 -10.26 -5.59 -2.27
CA GLY A 30 -10.44 -6.31 -1.01
C GLY A 30 -11.71 -5.89 -0.28
N LEU A 31 -12.04 -4.60 -0.29
CA LEU A 31 -13.26 -4.08 0.32
C LEU A 31 -14.52 -4.55 -0.41
N VAL A 32 -14.51 -4.59 -1.75
CA VAL A 32 -15.61 -5.15 -2.55
C VAL A 32 -15.80 -6.64 -2.26
N ILE A 33 -14.70 -7.41 -2.21
CA ILE A 33 -14.74 -8.84 -1.88
C ILE A 33 -15.32 -9.04 -0.48
N PHE A 34 -14.88 -8.25 0.51
CA PHE A 34 -15.40 -8.29 1.87
C PHE A 34 -16.90 -8.01 1.93
N ILE A 35 -17.38 -6.98 1.23
CA ILE A 35 -18.81 -6.64 1.14
C ILE A 35 -19.61 -7.82 0.56
N ILE A 36 -19.14 -8.41 -0.55
CA ILE A 36 -19.83 -9.54 -1.19
C ILE A 36 -19.89 -10.74 -0.22
N LEU A 37 -18.79 -11.07 0.44
CA LEU A 37 -18.73 -12.16 1.42
C LEU A 37 -19.64 -11.91 2.62
N TYR A 38 -19.68 -10.67 3.12
CA TYR A 38 -20.56 -10.25 4.20
C TYR A 38 -22.03 -10.46 3.86
N PHE A 39 -22.47 -10.02 2.68
CA PHE A 39 -23.87 -10.11 2.28
C PHE A 39 -24.28 -11.50 1.78
N ARG A 40 -23.38 -12.28 1.15
CA ARG A 40 -23.74 -13.59 0.57
C ARG A 40 -23.50 -14.80 1.46
N VAL A 41 -22.54 -14.73 2.38
CA VAL A 41 -22.10 -15.91 3.13
C VAL A 41 -22.39 -15.80 4.62
N ILE A 42 -22.47 -14.56 5.12
CA ILE A 42 -22.65 -14.30 6.54
C ILE A 42 -24.12 -13.99 6.85
N ASP A 43 -24.94 -13.58 5.88
CA ASP A 43 -26.30 -13.08 6.10
C ASP A 43 -26.37 -12.02 7.23
N GLY A 44 -25.25 -11.29 7.45
CA GLY A 44 -25.08 -10.33 8.54
C GLY A 44 -24.64 -10.89 9.91
N ASP A 45 -24.52 -12.21 10.10
CA ASP A 45 -24.07 -12.83 11.36
C ASP A 45 -22.53 -13.00 11.45
N ILE A 46 -21.85 -11.90 11.77
CA ILE A 46 -20.38 -11.83 11.90
C ILE A 46 -19.83 -12.90 12.85
N MET A 47 -20.63 -13.35 13.82
CA MET A 47 -20.21 -14.34 14.82
C MET A 47 -19.96 -15.72 14.20
N GLN A 48 -20.73 -16.10 13.18
CA GLN A 48 -20.51 -17.35 12.44
C GLN A 48 -19.27 -17.29 11.54
N ALA A 49 -18.95 -16.12 11.00
CA ALA A 49 -17.76 -15.91 10.19
C ALA A 49 -16.47 -16.05 11.02
N LEU A 50 -16.46 -15.52 12.24
CA LEU A 50 -15.33 -15.63 13.18
C LEU A 50 -15.05 -17.07 13.63
N ARG A 51 -16.05 -17.95 13.61
CA ARG A 51 -15.88 -19.38 13.90
C ARG A 51 -15.23 -20.16 12.76
N LYS A 52 -15.20 -19.61 11.54
CA LYS A 52 -14.61 -20.26 10.36
C LYS A 52 -13.27 -19.61 10.01
N PRO A 53 -12.12 -20.22 10.35
CA PRO A 53 -10.80 -19.62 10.10
C PRO A 53 -10.51 -19.37 8.61
N SER A 54 -11.08 -20.18 7.71
CA SER A 54 -10.99 -19.96 6.27
C SER A 54 -11.55 -18.61 5.82
N PHE A 55 -12.57 -18.09 6.51
CA PHE A 55 -13.22 -16.83 6.19
C PHE A 55 -12.31 -15.62 6.48
N ILE A 56 -11.59 -15.69 7.59
CA ILE A 56 -10.60 -14.70 8.00
C ILE A 56 -9.49 -14.63 6.94
N VAL A 57 -8.99 -15.78 6.50
CA VAL A 57 -7.95 -15.85 5.47
C VAL A 57 -8.44 -15.28 4.14
N ILE A 58 -9.61 -15.69 3.66
CA ILE A 58 -10.19 -15.20 2.40
C ILE A 58 -10.43 -13.69 2.45
N THR A 59 -10.80 -13.15 3.61
CA THR A 59 -10.99 -11.73 3.80
C THR A 59 -9.67 -10.97 3.78
N ILE A 60 -8.62 -11.47 4.45
CA ILE A 60 -7.35 -10.75 4.63
C ILE A 60 -6.44 -10.84 3.39
N VAL A 61 -6.43 -11.99 2.70
CA VAL A 61 -5.59 -12.24 1.51
C VAL A 61 -5.66 -11.15 0.43
N PRO A 62 -6.82 -10.63 0.01
CA PRO A 62 -6.87 -9.57 -1.00
C PRO A 62 -6.30 -8.22 -0.52
N PHE A 63 -6.18 -7.99 0.79
CA PHE A 63 -5.56 -6.78 1.35
C PHE A 63 -4.04 -6.91 1.54
N LEU A 64 -3.48 -8.13 1.58
CA LEU A 64 -2.03 -8.35 1.67
C LEU A 64 -1.22 -7.58 0.61
N PRO A 65 -1.54 -7.66 -0.69
CA PRO A 65 -0.79 -6.93 -1.71
C PRO A 65 -0.84 -5.42 -1.50
N ALA A 66 -2.00 -4.87 -1.08
CA ALA A 66 -2.13 -3.45 -0.73
C ALA A 66 -1.20 -3.06 0.44
N PHE A 67 -1.12 -3.90 1.47
CA PHE A 67 -0.25 -3.68 2.62
C PHE A 67 1.23 -3.66 2.23
N ILE A 68 1.66 -4.63 1.40
CA ILE A 68 3.04 -4.73 0.92
C ILE A 68 3.41 -3.51 0.06
N LEU A 69 2.55 -3.12 -0.88
CA LEU A 69 2.74 -1.95 -1.73
C LEU A 69 2.80 -0.65 -0.92
N SER A 70 1.97 -0.51 0.10
CA SER A 70 1.99 0.62 1.02
C SER A 70 3.33 0.71 1.76
N ARG A 71 3.84 -0.40 2.28
CA ARG A 71 5.16 -0.47 2.93
C ARG A 71 6.30 -0.12 1.97
N MET A 72 6.22 -0.55 0.71
CA MET A 72 7.20 -0.19 -0.33
C MET A 72 7.16 1.31 -0.65
N SER A 73 5.99 1.92 -0.74
CA SER A 73 5.84 3.36 -0.94
C SER A 73 6.45 4.17 0.21
N ILE A 74 6.20 3.77 1.47
CA ILE A 74 6.80 4.41 2.65
C ILE A 74 8.33 4.32 2.59
N ARG A 75 8.89 3.15 2.25
CA ARG A 75 10.34 2.98 2.11
C ARG A 75 10.91 3.86 0.99
N ALA A 76 10.21 4.01 -0.13
CA ALA A 76 10.63 4.90 -1.22
C ALA A 76 10.61 6.38 -0.79
N GLY A 77 9.58 6.81 -0.06
CA GLY A 77 9.50 8.15 0.53
C GLY A 77 10.64 8.44 1.50
N ASN A 78 10.94 7.50 2.39
CA ASN A 78 12.06 7.66 3.35
C ASN A 78 13.42 7.74 2.64
N LYS A 79 13.62 7.01 1.54
CA LYS A 79 14.84 7.13 0.72
C LYS A 79 14.96 8.50 0.04
N LEU A 80 13.86 9.04 -0.46
CA LEU A 80 13.82 10.38 -1.05
C LEU A 80 14.15 11.46 -0.02
N MET A 81 13.60 11.36 1.18
CA MET A 81 13.85 12.33 2.25
C MET A 81 15.32 12.33 2.69
N LYS A 82 15.93 11.15 2.86
CA LYS A 82 17.37 11.04 3.14
C LYS A 82 18.24 11.61 2.02
N LEU A 83 17.86 11.43 0.76
CA LEU A 83 18.57 12.03 -0.37
C LEU A 83 18.53 13.57 -0.30
N LEU A 84 17.36 14.15 -0.01
CA LEU A 84 17.20 15.60 0.14
C LEU A 84 18.01 16.16 1.31
N GLU A 85 18.02 15.46 2.44
CA GLU A 85 18.77 15.86 3.64
C GLU A 85 20.29 15.87 3.40
N ASN A 86 20.82 14.84 2.73
CA ASN A 86 22.24 14.78 2.35
C ASN A 86 22.65 15.90 1.37
N ILE A 87 21.75 16.32 0.47
CA ILE A 87 22.01 17.43 -0.45
C ILE A 87 22.08 18.75 0.31
N GLN A 88 21.17 18.99 1.26
CA GLN A 88 21.21 20.20 2.08
C GLN A 88 22.42 20.28 3.02
N GLN A 89 22.92 19.15 3.51
CA GLN A 89 24.13 19.13 4.34
C GLN A 89 25.42 19.36 3.53
N ASN A 90 25.47 18.91 2.28
CA ASN A 90 26.63 19.13 1.39
C ASN A 90 26.68 20.55 0.79
N GLU A 91 25.59 21.33 0.85
CA GLU A 91 25.57 22.75 0.42
C GLU A 91 25.89 23.75 1.56
N LYS A 92 26.07 23.28 2.80
CA LYS A 92 26.51 24.08 3.96
C LYS A 92 27.99 23.91 4.24
#